data_AF-A0A060ULY5-F1
#
_entry.id   AF-A0A060ULY5-F1
#
_cell.length_a   1.000
_cell.length_b   1.000
_cell.length_c   1.000
_cell.angle_alpha   90.00
_cell.angle_beta   90.00
_cell.angle_gamma   90.00
#
_symmetry.space_group_name_H-M   'P 1'
#
loop_
_entity.id
_entity.type
_entity.pdbx_description
1 polymer ?
#
loop_
_entity_poly.entity_id
_entity_poly.type
_entity_poly.pdbx_seq_one_letter_code
_entity_poly.pdbx_strand_id
1 'polypeptide(L)'
;MSTNGQCPLCEEGQLHEYTEKTTVNYHGHTAQLDSYYAVCDACDAEQATADQVRRNKRTMMAFKKSVDGLLSGSQVRLLREQLRITQAQAAQIFGGGPVAFSKYESDDVMQSEAMDKLLRLAAAVPEAFEHLVREAGITLSAHQPQWQDITPSLALPSSITRPQLRLVHSQALTGELQRKYA
;
A
#
# COMPACT_ATOMS: atom_id res chain seq x y z
N MET A 1 27.63 5.91 4.98
CA MET A 1 28.30 6.19 6.26
C MET A 1 27.62 7.41 6.82
N SER A 2 26.68 7.24 7.74
CA SER A 2 25.91 8.34 8.33
C SER A 2 26.87 9.29 9.04
N THR A 3 26.67 10.58 8.88
CA THR A 3 27.51 11.63 9.45
C THR A 3 27.39 11.62 10.98
N ASN A 4 28.45 11.14 11.65
CA ASN A 4 28.70 11.38 13.06
C ASN A 4 28.64 12.89 13.31
N GLY A 5 27.57 13.33 13.98
CA GLY A 5 27.44 14.70 14.42
C GLY A 5 28.21 14.90 15.72
N GLN A 6 28.83 16.06 15.87
CA GLN A 6 29.36 16.54 17.14
C GLN A 6 28.24 16.52 18.20
N CYS A 7 28.56 16.06 19.40
CA CYS A 7 27.60 15.96 20.49
C CYS A 7 27.11 17.37 20.89
N PRO A 8 25.79 17.65 20.85
CA PRO A 8 25.24 18.96 21.21
C PRO A 8 25.24 19.24 22.71
N LEU A 9 25.64 18.27 23.55
CA LEU A 9 25.63 18.40 25.01
C LEU A 9 27.00 18.78 25.57
N CYS A 10 28.07 18.14 25.09
CA CYS A 10 29.44 18.46 25.53
C CYS A 10 30.24 19.25 24.50
N GLU A 11 29.80 19.30 23.23
CA GLU A 11 30.49 19.97 22.13
C GLU A 11 31.92 19.48 21.87
N GLU A 12 32.33 18.35 22.46
CA GLU A 12 33.68 17.80 22.33
C GLU A 12 33.68 16.45 21.63
N GLY A 13 32.77 15.55 22.05
CA GLY A 13 32.69 14.19 21.52
C GLY A 13 31.89 14.06 20.23
N GLN A 14 31.97 12.87 19.66
CA GLN A 14 31.22 12.45 18.47
C GLN A 14 30.12 11.46 18.86
N LEU A 15 28.95 11.60 18.25
CA LEU A 15 27.85 10.66 18.41
C LEU A 15 28.05 9.45 17.50
N HIS A 16 28.00 8.26 18.08
CA HIS A 16 28.07 6.98 17.36
C HIS A 16 26.71 6.28 17.41
N GLU A 17 26.22 5.76 16.28
CA GLU A 17 24.90 5.11 16.20
C GLU A 17 24.90 3.71 16.83
N TYR A 18 23.82 3.40 17.54
CA TYR A 18 23.53 2.10 18.15
C TYR A 18 22.11 1.65 17.81
N THR A 19 21.86 0.35 17.96
CA THR A 19 20.53 -0.26 17.79
C THR A 19 20.36 -1.37 18.82
N GLU A 20 19.23 -1.38 19.50
CA GLU A 20 18.86 -2.45 20.43
C GLU A 20 17.42 -2.91 20.22
N LYS A 21 17.07 -4.08 20.78
CA LYS A 21 15.69 -4.56 20.83
C LYS A 21 15.04 -4.12 22.13
N THR A 22 14.01 -3.29 22.02
CA THR A 22 13.20 -2.85 23.17
C THR A 22 11.85 -3.55 23.18
N THR A 23 11.43 -4.02 24.35
CA THR A 23 10.13 -4.63 24.53
C THR A 23 9.04 -3.56 24.63
N VAL A 24 8.02 -3.68 23.79
CA VAL A 24 6.89 -2.75 23.73
C VAL A 24 5.59 -3.50 23.94
N ASN A 25 4.70 -2.93 24.75
CA ASN A 25 3.32 -3.41 24.93
C ASN A 25 2.31 -2.44 24.29
N TYR A 26 1.36 -2.96 23.53
CA TYR A 26 0.24 -2.21 22.98
C TYR A 26 -1.01 -3.11 22.89
N HIS A 27 -2.13 -2.66 23.46
CA HIS A 27 -3.38 -3.43 23.55
C HIS A 27 -3.21 -4.88 24.05
N GLY A 28 -2.28 -5.11 25.00
CA GLY A 28 -2.01 -6.45 25.55
C GLY A 28 -1.11 -7.32 24.67
N HIS A 29 -0.74 -6.86 23.48
CA HIS A 29 0.25 -7.50 22.62
C HIS A 29 1.65 -6.96 22.95
N THR A 30 2.63 -7.86 23.01
CA THR A 30 4.02 -7.52 23.30
C THR A 30 4.90 -7.88 22.11
N ALA A 31 5.80 -6.98 21.72
CA ALA A 31 6.77 -7.21 20.64
C ALA A 31 8.15 -6.63 20.99
N GLN A 32 9.19 -7.20 20.37
CA GLN A 32 10.55 -6.66 20.42
C GLN A 32 10.78 -5.81 19.17
N LEU A 33 10.88 -4.50 19.34
CA LEU A 33 11.09 -3.54 18.26
C LEU A 33 12.52 -3.00 18.28
N ASP A 34 13.07 -2.71 17.10
CA ASP A 34 14.37 -2.02 17.01
C ASP A 34 14.22 -0.58 17.50
N SER A 35 15.10 -0.19 18.42
CA SER A 35 15.29 1.17 18.92
C SER A 35 16.66 1.66 18.47
N TYR A 36 16.66 2.70 17.64
CA TYR A 36 17.85 3.37 17.12
C TYR A 36 18.16 4.60 17.97
N TYR A 37 19.41 4.76 18.37
CA TYR A 37 19.89 5.89 19.18
C TYR A 37 21.39 6.11 18.94
N ALA A 38 21.98 7.14 19.55
CA ALA A 38 23.41 7.41 19.46
C ALA A 38 23.99 7.73 20.84
N VAL A 39 25.27 7.38 21.04
CA VAL A 39 26.00 7.63 22.29
C VAL A 39 27.26 8.42 21.98
N CYS A 40 27.53 9.44 22.80
CA CYS A 40 28.73 10.26 22.72
C CYS A 40 29.96 9.51 23.27
N ASP A 41 31.10 9.56 22.58
CA ASP A 41 32.36 8.94 23.02
C ASP A 41 33.15 9.73 24.08
N ALA A 42 32.72 10.95 24.41
CA ALA A 42 33.40 11.81 25.40
C ALA A 42 32.63 11.96 26.71
N CYS A 43 31.30 12.15 26.65
CA CYS A 43 30.47 12.40 27.82
C CYS A 43 29.40 11.34 28.09
N ASP A 44 29.40 10.24 27.32
CA ASP A 44 28.45 9.11 27.41
C ASP A 44 26.97 9.50 27.26
N ALA A 45 26.68 10.71 26.77
CA ALA A 45 25.31 11.13 26.58
C ALA A 45 24.61 10.29 25.50
N GLU A 46 23.46 9.72 25.87
CA GLU A 46 22.59 8.96 24.98
C GLU A 46 21.48 9.87 24.41
N GLN A 47 21.34 9.86 23.09
CA GLN A 47 20.32 10.64 22.40
C GLN A 47 19.96 10.03 21.05
N ALA A 48 18.70 10.15 20.64
CA ALA A 48 18.30 9.81 19.28
C ALA A 48 18.38 11.03 18.37
N THR A 49 19.00 10.89 17.19
CA THR A 49 18.96 11.92 16.15
C THR A 49 17.55 12.06 15.57
N ALA A 50 17.27 13.15 14.85
CA ALA A 50 15.96 13.35 14.24
C ALA A 50 15.57 12.20 13.26
N ASP A 51 16.55 11.62 12.55
CA ASP A 51 16.32 10.45 11.70
C ASP A 51 16.01 9.20 12.50
N GLN A 52 16.73 8.97 13.60
CA GLN A 52 16.49 7.83 14.48
C GLN A 52 15.12 7.92 15.16
N VAL A 53 14.73 9.10 15.65
CA VAL A 53 13.38 9.35 16.19
C VAL A 53 12.31 9.02 15.14
N ARG A 54 12.50 9.42 13.88
CA ARG A 54 11.59 9.07 12.79
C ARG A 54 11.53 7.56 12.56
N ARG A 55 12.68 6.87 12.49
CA ARG A 55 12.73 5.40 12.32
C ARG A 55 12.00 4.68 13.45
N ASN A 56 12.33 5.01 14.71
CA ASN A 56 11.69 4.42 15.89
C ASN A 56 10.17 4.62 15.88
N LYS A 57 9.73 5.84 15.55
CA LYS A 57 8.30 6.16 15.42
C LYS A 57 7.61 5.29 14.37
N ARG A 58 8.22 5.12 13.19
CA ARG A 58 7.66 4.30 12.10
C ARG A 58 7.59 2.82 12.49
N THR A 59 8.62 2.28 13.13
CA THR A 59 8.61 0.90 13.66
C THR A 59 7.47 0.69 14.65
N MET A 60 7.30 1.63 15.58
CA MET A 60 6.19 1.61 16.54
C MET A 60 4.83 1.70 15.84
N MET A 61 4.69 2.58 14.84
CA MET A 61 3.43 2.76 14.12
C MET A 61 3.04 1.51 13.33
N ALA A 62 3.99 0.87 12.65
CA ALA A 62 3.77 -0.38 11.92
C ALA A 62 3.34 -1.50 12.87
N PHE A 63 3.95 -1.60 14.06
CA PHE A 63 3.52 -2.55 15.09
C PHE A 63 2.08 -2.29 15.54
N LYS A 64 1.73 -1.04 15.89
CA LYS A 64 0.36 -0.68 16.29
C LYS A 64 -0.67 -1.03 15.22
N LYS A 65 -0.40 -0.67 13.96
CA LYS A 65 -1.25 -1.03 12.81
C LYS A 65 -1.45 -2.54 12.72
N SER A 66 -0.39 -3.34 12.90
CA SER A 66 -0.49 -4.80 12.86
C SER A 66 -1.39 -5.37 13.96
N VAL A 67 -1.32 -4.81 15.17
CA VAL A 67 -2.17 -5.18 16.30
C VAL A 67 -3.62 -4.78 16.05
N ASP A 68 -3.83 -3.60 15.48
CA ASP A 68 -5.16 -3.07 15.16
C ASP A 68 -5.76 -3.66 13.87
N GLY A 69 -5.04 -4.57 13.19
CA GLY A 69 -5.49 -5.22 11.94
C GLY A 69 -5.50 -4.30 10.71
N LEU A 70 -4.83 -3.16 10.80
CA LEU A 70 -4.73 -2.15 9.75
C LEU A 70 -3.56 -2.46 8.78
N LEU A 71 -3.66 -1.96 7.55
CA LEU A 71 -2.61 -2.06 6.54
C LEU A 71 -1.34 -1.33 7.01
N SER A 72 -0.18 -2.00 6.93
CA SER A 72 1.13 -1.34 7.04
C SER A 72 1.35 -0.36 5.89
N GLY A 73 2.31 0.55 6.03
CA GLY A 73 2.67 1.47 4.95
C GLY A 73 3.08 0.74 3.66
N SER A 74 3.83 -0.36 3.79
CA SER A 74 4.19 -1.20 2.64
C SER A 74 2.98 -1.86 1.97
N GLN A 75 1.96 -2.26 2.73
CA GLN A 75 0.73 -2.83 2.18
C GLN A 75 -0.14 -1.76 1.50
N VAL A 76 -0.25 -0.56 2.08
CA VAL A 76 -0.93 0.57 1.43
C VAL A 76 -0.28 0.89 0.08
N ARG A 77 1.06 0.92 0.05
CA ARG A 77 1.83 1.13 -1.18
C ARG A 77 1.54 0.04 -2.22
N LEU A 78 1.56 -1.22 -1.79
CA LEU A 78 1.29 -2.36 -2.67
C LEU A 78 -0.10 -2.26 -3.30
N LEU A 79 -1.14 -1.97 -2.51
CA LEU A 79 -2.51 -1.80 -3.04
C LEU A 79 -2.58 -0.64 -4.03
N ARG A 80 -1.93 0.49 -3.72
CA ARG A 80 -1.88 1.65 -4.61
C ARG A 80 -1.22 1.31 -5.96
N GLU A 81 -0.12 0.57 -5.93
CA GLU A 81 0.61 0.13 -7.12
C GLU A 81 -0.20 -0.90 -7.93
N GLN A 82 -0.94 -1.80 -7.27
CA GLN A 82 -1.88 -2.72 -7.92
C GLN A 82 -3.00 -1.98 -8.64
N LEU A 83 -3.52 -0.90 -8.03
CA LEU A 83 -4.50 0.02 -8.63
C LEU A 83 -3.89 0.96 -9.69
N ARG A 84 -2.56 0.92 -9.88
CA ARG A 84 -1.80 1.69 -10.88
C ARG A 84 -1.99 3.20 -10.80
N ILE A 85 -2.07 3.73 -9.59
CA ILE A 85 -2.22 5.16 -9.35
C ILE A 85 -1.03 5.74 -8.58
N THR A 86 -0.77 7.02 -8.77
CA THR A 86 0.23 7.78 -7.99
C THR A 86 -0.32 8.11 -6.60
N GLN A 87 0.56 8.52 -5.67
CA GLN A 87 0.14 8.98 -4.34
C GLN A 87 -0.81 10.18 -4.42
N ALA A 88 -0.58 11.10 -5.37
CA ALA A 88 -1.42 12.26 -5.60
C ALA A 88 -2.81 11.86 -6.10
N GLN A 89 -2.88 10.92 -7.06
CA GLN A 89 -4.15 10.36 -7.53
C GLN A 89 -4.88 9.62 -6.41
N ALA A 90 -4.17 8.83 -5.59
CA ALA A 90 -4.77 8.14 -4.45
C ALA A 90 -5.34 9.14 -3.42
N ALA A 91 -4.62 10.21 -3.11
CA ALA A 91 -5.12 11.28 -2.24
C ALA A 91 -6.38 11.97 -2.79
N GLN A 92 -6.48 12.11 -4.12
CA GLN A 92 -7.66 12.67 -4.77
C GLN A 92 -8.84 11.67 -4.80
N ILE A 93 -8.58 10.38 -5.00
CA ILE A 93 -9.60 9.31 -5.07
C ILE A 93 -10.17 8.99 -3.69
N PHE A 94 -9.30 8.78 -2.70
CA PHE A 94 -9.69 8.30 -1.38
C PHE A 94 -9.79 9.42 -0.33
N GLY A 95 -9.21 10.59 -0.61
CA GLY A 95 -9.16 11.71 0.31
C GLY A 95 -7.95 11.68 1.27
N GLY A 96 -8.09 12.35 2.42
CA GLY A 96 -7.03 12.51 3.44
C GLY A 96 -6.08 13.69 3.20
N GLY A 97 -6.17 14.36 2.04
CA GLY A 97 -5.34 15.49 1.67
C GLY A 97 -4.04 15.10 0.94
N PRO A 98 -3.33 16.09 0.36
CA PRO A 98 -2.31 15.85 -0.69
C PRO A 98 -1.09 15.04 -0.24
N VAL A 99 -0.84 14.93 1.06
CA VAL A 99 0.32 14.21 1.65
C VAL A 99 -0.08 12.98 2.45
N ALA A 100 -1.35 12.56 2.39
CA ALA A 100 -1.84 11.44 3.19
C ALA A 100 -1.14 10.13 2.81
N PHE A 101 -1.11 9.79 1.52
CA PHE A 101 -0.54 8.53 1.06
C PHE A 101 0.96 8.42 1.28
N SER A 102 1.73 9.52 1.16
CA SER A 102 3.16 9.48 1.51
C SER A 102 3.37 9.20 3.00
N LYS A 103 2.52 9.74 3.88
CA LYS A 103 2.56 9.49 5.33
C LYS A 103 2.07 8.09 5.70
N TYR A 104 1.02 7.60 5.04
CA TYR A 104 0.51 6.24 5.26
C TYR A 104 1.55 5.21 4.83
N GLU A 105 2.11 5.36 3.62
CA GLU A 105 3.10 4.45 3.03
C GLU A 105 4.43 4.42 3.79
N SER A 106 4.76 5.51 4.50
CA SER A 106 5.96 5.61 5.32
C SER A 106 5.72 5.25 6.79
N ASP A 107 4.51 4.87 7.18
CA ASP A 107 4.11 4.63 8.58
C ASP A 107 4.35 5.84 9.51
N ASP A 108 4.25 7.06 8.97
CA ASP A 108 4.33 8.29 9.76
C ASP A 108 3.02 8.63 10.46
N VAL A 109 1.90 8.16 9.90
CA VAL A 109 0.53 8.36 10.38
C VAL A 109 -0.29 7.07 10.19
N MET A 110 -1.18 6.81 11.15
CA MET A 110 -2.18 5.75 11.06
C MET A 110 -3.41 6.22 10.29
N GLN A 111 -3.82 5.48 9.28
CA GLN A 111 -5.09 5.69 8.59
C GLN A 111 -6.27 5.31 9.50
N SER A 112 -7.45 5.86 9.22
CA SER A 112 -8.67 5.43 9.90
C SER A 112 -9.09 4.03 9.42
N GLU A 113 -9.85 3.31 10.26
CA GLU A 113 -10.43 2.02 9.88
C GLU A 113 -11.31 2.12 8.62
N ALA A 114 -12.05 3.22 8.47
CA ALA A 114 -12.85 3.48 7.28
C ALA A 114 -11.99 3.60 6.00
N MET A 115 -10.87 4.33 6.09
CA MET A 115 -9.90 4.43 4.98
C MET A 115 -9.30 3.06 4.66
N ASP A 116 -8.92 2.28 5.68
CA ASP A 116 -8.37 0.94 5.50
C ASP A 116 -9.32 0.01 4.75
N LYS A 117 -10.60 -0.02 5.16
CA LYS A 117 -11.66 -0.78 4.50
C LYS A 117 -11.89 -0.31 3.07
N LEU A 118 -11.88 0.99 2.83
CA LEU A 118 -12.08 1.56 1.49
C LEU A 118 -10.95 1.16 0.53
N LEU A 119 -9.70 1.19 0.98
CA LEU A 119 -8.54 0.75 0.20
C LEU A 119 -8.64 -0.73 -0.18
N ARG A 120 -9.02 -1.58 0.79
CA ARG A 120 -9.21 -3.02 0.54
C ARG A 120 -10.37 -3.28 -0.41
N LEU A 121 -11.49 -2.56 -0.26
CA LEU A 121 -12.65 -2.69 -1.14
C LEU A 121 -12.29 -2.32 -2.57
N ALA A 122 -11.62 -1.18 -2.78
CA ALA A 122 -11.19 -0.74 -4.11
C ALA A 122 -10.25 -1.75 -4.78
N ALA A 123 -9.34 -2.36 -4.02
CA ALA A 123 -8.45 -3.39 -4.54
C ALA A 123 -9.17 -4.72 -4.86
N ALA A 124 -10.21 -5.07 -4.11
CA ALA A 124 -10.94 -6.33 -4.27
C ALA A 124 -12.07 -6.25 -5.33
N VAL A 125 -12.66 -5.07 -5.53
CA VAL A 125 -13.83 -4.85 -6.38
C VAL A 125 -13.51 -3.75 -7.40
N PRO A 126 -13.12 -4.10 -8.63
CA PRO A 126 -12.74 -3.14 -9.66
C PRO A 126 -13.81 -2.08 -9.94
N GLU A 127 -15.09 -2.45 -9.93
CA GLU A 127 -16.21 -1.53 -10.16
C GLU A 127 -16.33 -0.46 -9.07
N ALA A 128 -15.97 -0.81 -7.82
CA ALA A 128 -15.94 0.15 -6.72
C ALA A 128 -14.81 1.16 -6.93
N PHE A 129 -13.63 0.69 -7.35
CA PHE A 129 -12.52 1.58 -7.69
C PHE A 129 -12.87 2.51 -8.87
N GLU A 130 -13.45 1.97 -9.94
CA GLU A 130 -13.90 2.76 -11.10
C GLU A 130 -14.94 3.82 -10.72
N HIS A 131 -15.83 3.50 -9.77
CA HIS A 131 -16.77 4.47 -9.22
C HIS A 131 -16.05 5.63 -8.53
N LEU A 132 -15.14 5.32 -7.59
CA LEU A 132 -14.37 6.33 -6.86
C LEU A 132 -13.51 7.20 -7.80
N VAL A 133 -12.91 6.61 -8.84
CA VAL A 133 -12.15 7.33 -9.86
C VAL A 133 -13.02 8.34 -10.62
N ARG A 134 -14.24 7.94 -10.99
CA ARG A 134 -15.21 8.84 -11.66
C ARG A 134 -15.66 9.96 -10.73
N GLU A 135 -15.97 9.65 -9.48
CA GLU A 135 -16.33 10.68 -8.48
C GLU A 135 -15.20 11.68 -8.25
N ALA A 136 -13.96 11.21 -8.27
CA ALA A 136 -12.77 12.05 -8.14
C ALA A 136 -12.46 12.89 -9.41
N GLY A 137 -13.18 12.66 -10.52
CA GLY A 137 -12.97 13.37 -11.79
C GLY A 137 -11.62 13.05 -12.45
N ILE A 138 -11.01 11.90 -12.16
CA ILE A 138 -9.71 11.51 -12.71
C ILE A 138 -9.92 10.65 -13.95
N THR A 139 -9.21 10.97 -15.03
CA THR A 139 -9.06 10.07 -16.17
C THR A 139 -7.80 9.24 -15.97
N LEU A 140 -7.96 7.96 -15.67
CA LEU A 140 -6.83 7.02 -15.66
C LEU A 140 -6.52 6.65 -17.11
N SER A 141 -5.25 6.75 -17.50
CA SER A 141 -4.82 6.28 -18.82
C SER A 141 -5.04 4.77 -18.89
N ALA A 142 -5.95 4.35 -19.76
CA ALA A 142 -6.10 2.94 -20.08
C ALA A 142 -4.80 2.49 -20.75
N HIS A 143 -3.99 1.71 -20.05
CA HIS A 143 -2.83 1.09 -20.70
C HIS A 143 -3.38 0.11 -21.72
N GLN A 144 -3.18 0.40 -23.01
CA GLN A 144 -3.44 -0.59 -24.05
C GLN A 144 -2.59 -1.82 -23.73
N PRO A 145 -3.20 -3.02 -23.58
CA PRO A 145 -2.41 -4.21 -23.49
C PRO A 145 -1.57 -4.30 -24.77
N GLN A 146 -0.25 -4.47 -24.60
CA GLN A 146 0.70 -4.59 -25.70
C GLN A 146 0.56 -5.99 -26.33
N TRP A 147 -0.63 -6.31 -26.84
CA TRP A 147 -0.81 -7.44 -27.71
C TRP A 147 -0.18 -7.07 -29.04
N GLN A 148 0.99 -7.62 -29.33
CA GLN A 148 1.43 -7.75 -30.71
C GLN A 148 0.66 -8.92 -31.30
N ASP A 149 -0.20 -8.64 -32.27
CA ASP A 149 -0.73 -9.68 -33.15
C ASP A 149 0.46 -10.39 -33.78
N ILE A 150 0.73 -11.62 -33.35
CA ILE A 150 1.62 -12.51 -34.08
C ILE A 150 0.89 -12.79 -35.38
N THR A 151 1.29 -12.15 -36.47
CA THR A 151 0.88 -12.55 -37.81
C THR A 151 1.49 -13.93 -38.03
N PRO A 152 0.69 -15.02 -38.12
CA PRO A 152 1.26 -16.30 -38.46
C PRO A 152 1.77 -16.21 -39.89
N SER A 153 3.09 -16.29 -40.09
CA SER A 153 3.70 -16.32 -41.43
C SER A 153 3.43 -17.63 -42.19
N LEU A 154 2.80 -18.60 -41.52
CA LEU A 154 2.32 -19.82 -42.13
C LEU A 154 1.01 -19.55 -42.85
N ALA A 155 1.03 -19.66 -44.17
CA ALA A 155 -0.17 -19.74 -44.99
C ALA A 155 -1.08 -20.84 -44.42
N LEU A 156 -2.18 -20.42 -43.79
CA LEU A 156 -3.21 -21.34 -43.33
C LEU A 156 -3.77 -22.06 -44.57
N PRO A 157 -3.89 -23.40 -44.56
CA PRO A 157 -4.56 -24.09 -45.65
C PRO A 157 -5.98 -23.52 -45.79
N SER A 158 -6.34 -23.17 -47.02
CA SER A 158 -7.58 -22.48 -47.40
C SER A 158 -8.88 -23.28 -47.17
N SER A 159 -8.79 -24.44 -46.52
CA SER A 159 -9.91 -25.35 -46.28
C SER A 159 -9.81 -26.01 -44.90
N ILE A 160 -10.18 -25.25 -43.86
CA ILE A 160 -10.66 -25.86 -42.62
C ILE A 160 -12.17 -26.03 -42.80
N THR A 161 -12.62 -27.25 -43.04
CA THR A 161 -14.04 -27.60 -43.00
C THR A 161 -14.54 -27.33 -41.58
N ARG A 162 -15.30 -26.24 -41.41
CA ARG A 162 -15.96 -25.95 -40.13
C ARG A 162 -16.94 -27.09 -39.85
N PRO A 163 -16.80 -27.82 -38.74
CA PRO A 163 -17.82 -28.80 -38.36
C PRO A 163 -19.14 -28.06 -38.15
N GLN A 164 -20.20 -28.62 -38.71
CA GLN A 164 -21.54 -28.05 -38.59
C GLN A 164 -22.02 -28.29 -37.15
N LEU A 165 -21.90 -27.26 -36.30
CA LEU A 165 -22.38 -27.33 -34.93
C LEU A 165 -23.91 -27.34 -34.94
N ARG A 166 -24.51 -28.43 -34.45
CA ARG A 166 -25.95 -28.54 -34.24
C ARG A 166 -26.24 -28.13 -32.81
N LEU A 167 -27.05 -27.08 -32.63
CA LEU A 167 -27.54 -26.67 -31.32
C LEU A 167 -28.47 -27.77 -30.79
N VAL A 168 -28.05 -28.52 -29.77
CA VAL A 168 -28.82 -29.65 -29.23
C VAL A 168 -29.78 -29.20 -28.12
N HIS A 169 -29.53 -28.06 -27.48
CA HIS A 169 -30.37 -27.54 -26.41
C HIS A 169 -30.17 -26.03 -26.22
N SER A 170 -31.26 -25.27 -26.26
CA SER A 170 -31.27 -23.85 -25.88
C SER A 170 -32.27 -23.66 -24.76
N GLN A 171 -31.80 -23.49 -23.53
CA GLN A 171 -32.69 -23.06 -22.45
C GLN A 171 -32.89 -21.56 -22.56
N ALA A 172 -34.10 -21.15 -22.93
CA ALA A 172 -34.55 -19.80 -22.69
C ALA A 172 -34.64 -19.61 -21.17
N LEU A 173 -33.84 -18.69 -20.63
CA LEU A 173 -34.00 -18.21 -19.26
C LEU A 173 -35.32 -17.45 -19.19
N THR A 174 -36.39 -18.19 -18.92
CA THR A 174 -37.67 -17.64 -18.49
C THR A 174 -37.70 -17.72 -16.97
N GLY A 175 -37.91 -16.58 -16.33
CA GLY A 175 -38.13 -16.53 -14.89
C GLY A 175 -37.51 -15.32 -14.23
N GLU A 176 -38.24 -14.21 -14.27
CA GLU A 176 -38.15 -13.16 -13.26
C GLU A 176 -38.12 -13.78 -11.86
N LEU A 177 -37.09 -13.44 -11.08
CA LEU A 177 -37.15 -13.56 -9.63
C LEU A 177 -36.78 -12.20 -9.05
N GLN A 178 -37.80 -11.33 -9.01
CA GLN A 178 -37.87 -10.28 -8.00
C GLN A 178 -37.71 -10.93 -6.63
N ARG A 179 -36.63 -10.61 -5.91
CA ARG A 179 -36.61 -10.72 -4.45
C ARG A 179 -36.21 -9.38 -3.86
N LYS A 180 -37.25 -8.71 -3.37
CA LYS A 180 -37.25 -7.57 -2.47
C LYS A 180 -36.47 -7.93 -1.20
N TYR A 181 -35.57 -7.06 -0.77
CA TYR A 181 -35.22 -6.92 0.63
C TYR A 181 -35.54 -5.48 1.03
N ALA A 182 -36.52 -5.39 1.91
CA ALA A 182 -36.77 -4.26 2.79
C ALA A 182 -35.93 -4.45 4.06
#